data_AF-A0A967GLC1-F1
#
_entry.id   AF-A0A967GLC1-F1
#
_cell.length_a   1.000
_cell.length_b   1.000
_cell.length_c   1.000
_cell.angle_alpha   90.00
_cell.angle_beta   90.00
_cell.angle_gamma   90.00
#
_symmetry.space_group_name_H-M   'P 1'
#
loop_
_entity.id
_entity.type
_entity.pdbx_description
1 polymer ?
#
loop_
_entity_poly.entity_id
_entity_poly.type
_entity_poly.pdbx_seq_one_letter_code
_entity_poly.pdbx_strand_id
1 'polypeptide(L)'
;AVVLVESSARPWAKSPKGARGLMQVMPYMARPLGMVGNPNTIESNIEAGCVILAGNIRRLGEEDGISAYFWGGNIRGVAYLNRV
;
A
#
# COMPACT_ATOMS: atom_id res chain seq x y z
N ALA A 1 -8.25 -2.10 9.16
CA ALA A 1 -7.74 -0.78 8.76
C ALA A 1 -7.40 -0.79 7.26
N VAL A 2 -6.14 -0.65 6.86
CA VAL A 2 -5.69 -0.42 5.45
C VAL A 2 -6.26 -1.40 4.42
N VAL A 3 -6.21 -2.72 4.65
CA VAL A 3 -6.68 -3.73 3.68
C VAL A 3 -8.16 -3.53 3.27
N LEU A 4 -9.00 -3.09 4.21
CA LEU A 4 -10.42 -2.84 3.93
C LEU A 4 -10.61 -1.61 3.03
N VAL A 5 -9.83 -0.55 3.28
CA VAL A 5 -9.83 0.68 2.47
C VAL A 5 -9.33 0.40 1.06
N GLU A 6 -8.27 -0.40 0.93
CA GLU A 6 -7.59 -0.65 -0.34
C GLU A 6 -8.36 -1.62 -1.24
N SER A 7 -8.84 -2.74 -0.69
CA SER A 7 -9.41 -3.82 -1.52
C SER A 7 -10.80 -4.28 -1.11
N SER A 8 -11.34 -3.79 0.01
CA SER A 8 -12.49 -4.40 0.70
C SER A 8 -12.23 -5.87 1.05
N ALA A 9 -10.99 -6.19 1.43
CA ALA A 9 -10.52 -7.55 1.70
C ALA A 9 -10.68 -8.55 0.53
N ARG A 10 -10.65 -8.05 -0.72
CA ARG A 10 -10.69 -8.92 -1.92
C ARG A 10 -9.26 -9.23 -2.38
N PRO A 11 -8.78 -10.49 -2.24
CA PRO A 11 -7.37 -10.82 -2.46
C PRO A 11 -6.89 -10.67 -3.90
N TRP A 12 -7.82 -10.64 -4.86
CA TRP A 12 -7.52 -10.54 -6.29
C TRP A 12 -7.93 -9.19 -6.88
N ALA A 13 -8.23 -8.19 -6.03
CA ALA A 13 -8.62 -6.86 -6.48
C ALA A 13 -7.55 -6.24 -7.37
N LYS A 14 -7.98 -5.70 -8.52
CA LYS A 14 -7.11 -4.97 -9.46
C LYS A 14 -7.72 -3.61 -9.74
N SER A 15 -6.97 -2.55 -9.45
CA SER A 15 -7.42 -1.20 -9.78
C SER A 15 -7.27 -0.91 -11.28
N PRO A 16 -8.02 0.05 -11.84
CA PRO A 16 -7.82 0.52 -13.22
C PRO A 16 -6.40 1.02 -13.49
N LYS A 17 -5.70 1.49 -12.46
CA LYS A 17 -4.31 1.97 -12.53
C LYS A 17 -3.27 0.85 -12.43
N GLY A 18 -3.70 -0.39 -12.14
CA GLY A 18 -2.84 -1.56 -12.10
C GLY A 18 -2.33 -1.96 -10.70
N ALA A 19 -2.85 -1.35 -9.64
CA ALA A 19 -2.62 -1.81 -8.27
C ALA A 19 -3.23 -3.19 -8.07
N ARG A 20 -2.61 -4.04 -7.23
CA ARG A 20 -3.00 -5.45 -7.07
C ARG A 20 -3.14 -5.85 -5.61
N GLY A 21 -4.06 -6.77 -5.36
CA GLY A 21 -4.16 -7.54 -4.12
C GLY A 21 -4.75 -6.78 -2.93
N LEU A 22 -4.66 -7.38 -1.75
CA LEU A 22 -5.27 -6.88 -0.51
C LEU A 22 -4.83 -5.46 -0.12
N MET A 23 -3.55 -5.15 -0.34
CA MET A 23 -2.94 -3.87 0.00
C MET A 23 -2.74 -2.96 -1.20
N GLN A 24 -3.31 -3.32 -2.37
CA GLN A 24 -3.26 -2.55 -3.62
C GLN A 24 -1.84 -2.04 -3.96
N VAL A 25 -0.85 -2.92 -3.86
CA VAL A 25 0.53 -2.58 -4.16
C VAL A 25 0.71 -2.38 -5.66
N MET A 26 1.34 -1.27 -6.04
CA MET A 26 1.71 -1.01 -7.43
C MET A 26 2.93 -1.83 -7.83
N PRO A 27 2.97 -2.44 -9.03
CA PRO A 27 4.10 -3.27 -9.45
C PRO A 27 5.47 -2.57 -9.37
N TYR A 28 5.54 -1.27 -9.62
CA TYR A 28 6.81 -0.52 -9.52
C TYR A 28 7.29 -0.30 -8.08
N MET A 29 6.39 -0.35 -7.07
CA MET A 29 6.76 -0.25 -5.66
C MET A 29 7.39 -1.54 -5.13
N ALA A 30 7.01 -2.69 -5.70
CA ALA A 30 7.56 -3.99 -5.31
C ALA A 30 8.96 -4.25 -5.89
N ARG A 31 9.29 -3.68 -7.07
CA ARG A 31 10.60 -3.90 -7.73
C ARG A 31 11.82 -3.58 -6.85
N PRO A 32 11.89 -2.43 -6.14
CA PRO A 32 13.06 -2.07 -5.35
C PRO A 32 13.21 -2.89 -4.06
N LEU A 33 12.14 -3.54 -3.61
CA LEU A 33 12.14 -4.32 -2.36
C LEU A 33 12.83 -5.68 -2.50
N GLY A 34 13.35 -6.03 -3.69
CA GLY A 34 13.88 -7.36 -3.96
C GLY A 34 12.80 -8.44 -3.82
N MET A 35 11.52 -8.06 -3.79
CA MET A 35 10.37 -8.95 -3.86
C MET A 35 10.25 -9.40 -5.32
N VAL A 36 11.18 -10.26 -5.73
CA VAL A 36 11.21 -10.94 -7.02
C VAL A 36 10.06 -11.97 -7.11
N GLY A 37 9.42 -12.25 -5.97
CA GLY A 37 8.16 -12.98 -5.89
C GLY A 37 7.02 -12.18 -6.48
N ASN A 38 6.34 -12.77 -7.45
CA ASN A 38 5.11 -12.26 -8.04
C ASN A 38 4.17 -11.70 -6.96
N PRO A 39 3.86 -10.38 -6.90
CA PRO A 39 2.93 -9.80 -5.92
C PRO A 39 1.47 -10.26 -6.09
N ASN A 40 1.29 -11.36 -6.83
CA ASN A 40 0.05 -12.07 -7.05
C ASN A 40 -0.23 -13.09 -5.92
N THR A 41 0.70 -13.45 -5.04
CA THR A 41 0.33 -14.18 -3.82
C THR A 41 -0.23 -13.23 -2.78
N ILE A 42 -1.10 -13.74 -1.91
CA ILE A 42 -1.73 -12.95 -0.85
C ILE A 42 -0.66 -12.47 0.15
N GLU A 43 0.25 -13.38 0.51
CA GLU A 43 1.30 -13.19 1.50
C GLU A 43 2.29 -12.12 1.03
N SER A 44 2.81 -12.24 -0.18
CA SER A 44 3.77 -11.26 -0.72
C SER A 44 3.11 -9.90 -0.97
N ASN A 45 1.80 -9.86 -1.24
CA ASN A 45 1.08 -8.60 -1.36
C ASN A 45 0.97 -7.86 -0.02
N ILE A 46 0.62 -8.60 1.05
CA ILE A 46 0.56 -8.05 2.42
C ILE A 46 1.96 -7.62 2.86
N GLU A 47 2.97 -8.46 2.65
CA GLU A 47 4.35 -8.16 3.02
C GLU A 47 4.85 -6.89 2.34
N ALA A 48 4.68 -6.78 1.02
CA ALA A 48 5.05 -5.58 0.26
C ALA A 48 4.35 -4.32 0.79
N GLY A 49 3.04 -4.39 1.02
CA GLY A 49 2.27 -3.26 1.54
C GLY A 49 2.71 -2.85 2.94
N CYS A 50 2.97 -3.81 3.83
CA CYS A 50 3.49 -3.54 5.17
C CYS A 50 4.88 -2.90 5.14
N VAL A 51 5.78 -3.37 4.28
CA VAL A 51 7.14 -2.80 4.14
C VAL A 51 7.07 -1.35 3.64
N ILE A 52 6.24 -1.07 2.64
CA ILE A 52 6.03 0.29 2.11
C ILE A 52 5.44 1.20 3.20
N LEU A 53 4.39 0.74 3.88
CA LEU A 53 3.72 1.50 4.94
C LEU A 53 4.67 1.81 6.09
N ALA A 54 5.40 0.82 6.59
CA ALA A 54 6.38 0.99 7.66
C ALA A 54 7.52 1.94 7.24
N GLY A 55 7.98 1.85 5.98
CA GLY A 55 8.98 2.77 5.44
C GLY A 55 8.49 4.22 5.39
N ASN A 56 7.23 4.44 5.00
CA ASN A 56 6.62 5.76 5.03
C ASN A 56 6.50 6.32 6.45
N ILE A 57 5.99 5.53 7.39
CA ILE A 57 5.87 5.92 8.81
C ILE A 57 7.23 6.27 9.40
N ARG A 58 8.25 5.45 9.15
CA ARG A 58 9.61 5.73 9.64
C ARG A 58 10.17 7.06 9.11
N ARG A 59 9.86 7.41 7.87
CA ARG A 59 10.40 8.60 7.20
C ARG A 59 9.62 9.88 7.51
N LEU A 60 8.31 9.76 7.73
CA LEU A 60 7.39 10.90 7.78
C LEU A 60 6.67 11.07 9.11
N GLY A 61 6.77 10.11 10.03
CA GLY A 61 5.89 10.02 11.19
C GLY A 61 4.61 9.25 10.87
N GLU A 62 3.80 8.95 11.88
CA GLU A 62 2.66 8.04 11.75
C GLU A 62 1.56 8.57 10.83
N GLU A 63 1.04 9.77 11.08
CA GLU A 63 -0.08 10.35 10.33
C GLU A 63 0.27 10.57 8.85
N ASP A 64 1.41 11.21 8.61
CA ASP A 64 1.90 11.49 7.25
C ASP A 64 2.36 10.21 6.55
N GLY A 65 2.93 9.26 7.29
CA GLY A 65 3.36 7.98 6.75
C GLY A 65 2.20 7.12 6.27
N ILE A 66 1.12 7.06 7.04
CA ILE A 66 -0.13 6.41 6.62
C ILE A 66 -0.71 7.14 5.41
N SER A 67 -0.80 8.47 5.45
CA SER A 67 -1.35 9.27 4.35
C SER A 67 -0.55 9.15 3.04
N ALA A 68 0.77 9.05 3.13
CA ALA A 68 1.65 8.86 2.00
C ALA A 68 1.47 7.51 1.29
N TYR A 69 0.87 6.51 1.95
CA TYR A 69 0.55 5.23 1.30
C TYR A 69 -0.42 5.41 0.12
N PHE A 70 -1.37 6.34 0.25
CA PHE A 70 -2.33 6.69 -0.79
C PHE A 70 -1.88 7.85 -1.68
N TRP A 71 -1.35 8.92 -1.07
CA TRP A 71 -1.00 10.15 -1.80
C TRP A 71 0.39 10.14 -2.43
N GLY A 72 1.25 9.20 -2.04
CA GLY A 72 2.67 9.23 -2.38
C GLY A 72 3.39 10.39 -1.71
N GLY A 73 4.39 10.97 -2.39
CA GLY A 73 5.25 12.02 -1.83
C GLY A 73 4.60 13.41 -1.66
N ASN A 74 3.37 13.61 -2.15
CA ASN A 74 2.65 14.88 -2.03
C ASN A 74 1.32 14.65 -1.31
N ILE A 75 1.36 14.72 0.03
CA ILE A 75 0.20 14.49 0.91
C ILE A 75 -0.76 15.67 0.78
N ARG A 76 -2.02 15.40 0.43
CA ARG A 76 -3.04 16.43 0.16
C ARG A 76 -4.06 16.60 1.28
N GLY A 77 -3.82 16.00 2.44
CA GLY A 77 -4.67 16.06 3.63
C GLY A 77 -5.00 14.69 4.24
N VAL A 78 -5.80 14.72 5.29
CA VAL A 78 -6.05 13.58 6.21
C VAL A 78 -7.19 12.64 5.78
N ALA A 79 -7.79 12.84 4.61
CA ALA A 79 -8.95 12.06 4.16
C ALA A 79 -8.66 10.55 3.99
N TYR A 80 -7.40 10.17 3.74
CA TYR A 80 -7.00 8.77 3.75
C TYR A 80 -6.88 8.24 5.19
N LEU A 81 -6.18 8.97 6.07
CA LEU A 81 -6.04 8.62 7.48
C LEU A 81 -7.40 8.39 8.16
N ASN A 82 -8.39 9.25 7.91
CA ASN A 82 -9.74 9.13 8.48
C ASN A 82 -10.52 7.89 8.02
N ARG A 83 -10.07 7.18 6.97
CA ARG A 83 -10.71 5.96 6.47
C ARG A 83 -10.04 4.67 6.96
N VAL A 84 -8.80 4.77 7.44
CA VAL A 84 -7.95 3.65 7.85
C VAL A 84 -8.24 3.27 9.28
#